data_AF-A0A8T5NIQ1-F1
#
_entry.id   AF-A0A8T5NIQ1-F1
#
_cell.length_a   1.000
_cell.length_b   1.000
_cell.length_c   1.000
_cell.angle_alpha   90.00
_cell.angle_beta   90.00
_cell.angle_gamma   90.00
#
_symmetry.space_group_name_H-M   'P 1'
#
loop_
_entity.id
_entity.type
_entity.pdbx_description
1 polymer ?
#
loop_
_entity_poly.entity_id
_entity_poly.type
_entity_poly.pdbx_seq_one_letter_code
_entity_poly.pdbx_strand_id
1 'polypeptide(L)'
;NIPGTEKFISKIMDFNIFDSGKWNQSGYVNASDYANNLITNRYVNWALQNREKDLKSIALKEPATVRYGYLVNDVHELPFYIGWQKGWFTDVGINITLSEGTPFQNGAFQMQKGFKTNAVDIGSLGIPPVIIHRINSNDFAIDDARVGVISGMNNEGSVIVVANNITSLADLKGKTVGFPGPGTIQHVLFLMAAEEAGVKVSY
;
A
#
# COMPACT_ATOMS: atom_id res chain seq x y z
N ASN A 1 7.67 -7.57 0.97
CA ASN A 1 9.11 -7.73 1.31
C ASN A 1 9.92 -6.91 0.30
N ILE A 2 11.19 -6.59 0.56
CA ILE A 2 11.99 -5.71 -0.31
C ILE A 2 12.07 -6.23 -1.76
N PRO A 3 12.40 -7.52 -2.04
CA PRO A 3 12.51 -8.00 -3.42
C PRO A 3 11.20 -7.91 -4.22
N GLY A 4 10.06 -8.24 -3.60
CA GLY A 4 8.76 -8.13 -4.25
C GLY A 4 8.39 -6.66 -4.54
N THR A 5 8.71 -5.76 -3.62
CA THR A 5 8.48 -4.32 -3.79
C THR A 5 9.38 -3.74 -4.87
N GLU A 6 10.64 -4.15 -4.94
CA GLU A 6 11.56 -3.78 -6.02
C GLU A 6 11.00 -4.20 -7.39
N LYS A 7 10.49 -5.44 -7.51
CA LYS A 7 9.81 -5.91 -8.74
C LYS A 7 8.64 -4.99 -9.14
N PHE A 8 7.80 -4.59 -8.18
CA PHE A 8 6.69 -3.67 -8.45
C PHE A 8 7.20 -2.30 -8.91
N ILE A 9 8.22 -1.74 -8.26
CA ILE A 9 8.78 -0.44 -8.63
C ILE A 9 9.35 -0.49 -10.05
N SER A 10 10.12 -1.52 -10.40
CA SER A 10 10.62 -1.72 -11.77
C SER A 10 9.48 -1.76 -12.79
N LYS A 11 8.41 -2.52 -12.51
CA LYS A 11 7.26 -2.57 -13.43
C LYS A 11 6.51 -1.24 -13.54
N ILE A 12 6.39 -0.50 -12.45
CA ILE A 12 5.78 0.84 -12.47
C ILE A 12 6.61 1.82 -13.32
N MET A 13 7.94 1.69 -13.31
CA MET A 13 8.84 2.43 -14.21
C MET A 13 8.66 2.01 -15.66
N ASP A 14 8.70 0.71 -15.95
CA ASP A 14 8.54 0.15 -17.31
C ASP A 14 7.21 0.59 -17.95
N PHE A 15 6.15 0.65 -17.14
CA PHE A 15 4.81 1.08 -17.58
C PHE A 15 4.63 2.60 -17.61
N ASN A 16 5.68 3.39 -17.32
CA ASN A 16 5.65 4.86 -17.27
C ASN A 16 4.53 5.41 -16.38
N ILE A 17 4.28 4.77 -15.25
CA ILE A 17 3.24 5.20 -14.28
C ILE A 17 3.77 6.33 -13.39
N PHE A 18 5.08 6.37 -13.12
CA PHE A 18 5.67 7.50 -12.41
C PHE A 18 5.62 8.77 -13.26
N ASP A 19 5.32 9.89 -12.60
CA ASP A 19 5.64 11.19 -13.15
C ASP A 19 7.17 11.34 -13.18
N SER A 20 7.74 11.49 -14.38
CA SER A 20 9.19 11.50 -14.57
C SER A 20 9.87 12.69 -13.89
N GLY A 21 9.20 13.84 -13.80
CA GLY A 21 9.68 15.00 -13.08
C GLY A 21 9.74 14.74 -11.58
N LYS A 22 8.68 14.18 -11.00
CA LYS A 22 8.61 13.78 -9.58
C LYS A 22 9.60 12.68 -9.25
N TRP A 23 9.76 11.68 -10.13
CA TRP A 23 10.77 10.64 -9.97
C TRP A 23 12.17 11.24 -9.88
N ASN A 24 12.53 12.15 -10.80
CA ASN A 24 13.83 12.82 -10.77
C ASN A 24 14.02 13.68 -9.51
N GLN A 25 12.98 14.38 -9.05
CA GLN A 25 13.01 15.17 -7.81
C GLN A 25 13.17 14.31 -6.56
N SER A 26 12.73 13.05 -6.58
CA SER A 26 12.82 12.16 -5.42
C SER A 26 14.25 11.82 -5.01
N GLY A 27 15.20 11.92 -5.93
CA GLY A 27 16.60 11.57 -5.71
C GLY A 27 16.90 10.06 -5.69
N TYR A 28 15.89 9.20 -5.84
CA TYR A 28 16.12 7.75 -5.93
C TYR A 28 16.77 7.36 -7.26
N VAL A 29 17.78 6.50 -7.18
CA VAL A 29 18.58 6.15 -8.37
C VAL A 29 17.96 5.00 -9.15
N ASN A 30 17.34 4.04 -8.46
CA ASN A 30 16.75 2.85 -9.06
C ASN A 30 15.67 2.23 -8.16
N ALA A 31 15.06 1.15 -8.64
CA ALA A 31 14.00 0.44 -7.91
C ALA A 31 14.46 -0.11 -6.55
N SER A 32 15.70 -0.61 -6.47
CA SER A 32 16.23 -1.18 -5.23
C SER A 32 16.47 -0.11 -4.17
N ASP A 33 17.07 1.02 -4.55
CA ASP A 33 17.27 2.17 -3.66
C ASP A 33 15.93 2.65 -3.08
N TYR A 34 14.92 2.81 -3.93
CA TYR A 34 13.60 3.22 -3.47
C TYR A 34 12.93 2.17 -2.57
N ALA A 35 13.01 0.88 -2.91
CA ALA A 35 12.46 -0.20 -2.10
C ALA A 35 13.09 -0.27 -0.69
N ASN A 36 14.42 -0.13 -0.61
CA ASN A 36 15.17 -0.13 0.65
C ASN A 36 14.86 1.10 1.51
N ASN A 37 14.59 2.25 0.88
CA ASN A 37 14.16 3.44 1.61
C ASN A 37 12.70 3.36 2.09
N LEU A 38 11.83 2.70 1.31
CA LEU A 38 10.40 2.59 1.61
C LEU A 38 10.10 1.59 2.72
N ILE A 39 10.81 0.46 2.77
CA ILE A 39 10.48 -0.64 3.68
C ILE A 39 11.47 -0.69 4.84
N THR A 40 10.93 -0.87 6.04
CA THR A 40 11.73 -1.26 7.20
C THR A 40 11.22 -2.56 7.81
N ASN A 41 12.12 -3.53 7.98
CA ASN A 41 11.82 -4.77 8.69
C ASN A 41 12.03 -4.65 10.20
N ARG A 42 12.48 -3.50 10.70
CA ARG A 42 12.83 -3.29 12.12
C ARG A 42 11.69 -3.70 13.06
N TYR A 43 10.48 -3.24 12.76
CA TYR A 43 9.32 -3.45 13.64
C TYR A 43 8.82 -4.89 13.60
N VAL A 44 8.72 -5.50 12.41
CA VAL A 44 8.35 -6.91 12.27
C VAL A 44 9.38 -7.82 12.95
N ASN A 45 10.68 -7.59 12.74
CA ASN A 45 11.73 -8.38 13.36
C ASN A 45 11.68 -8.28 14.89
N TRP A 46 11.44 -7.07 15.41
CA TRP A 46 11.25 -6.88 16.84
C TRP A 46 10.01 -7.63 17.34
N ALA A 47 8.87 -7.52 16.66
CA ALA A 47 7.63 -8.20 17.04
C ALA A 47 7.81 -9.73 17.06
N LEU A 48 8.48 -10.31 16.06
CA LEU A 48 8.76 -11.75 16.01
C LEU A 48 9.63 -12.23 17.16
N GLN A 49 10.64 -11.44 17.57
CA GLN A 49 11.51 -11.74 18.70
C GLN A 49 10.83 -11.57 20.06
N ASN A 50 9.75 -10.79 20.13
CA ASN A 50 9.08 -10.40 21.38
C ASN A 50 7.63 -10.89 21.46
N ARG A 51 7.20 -11.80 20.57
CA ARG A 51 5.80 -12.22 20.43
C ARG A 51 5.17 -12.83 21.68
N GLU A 52 5.98 -13.38 22.58
CA GLU A 52 5.55 -14.01 23.83
C GLU A 52 5.56 -13.02 25.02
N LYS A 53 5.96 -11.75 24.80
CA LYS A 53 5.96 -10.76 25.88
C LYS A 53 4.53 -10.40 26.28
N ASP A 54 4.34 -10.19 27.58
CA ASP A 54 3.14 -9.55 28.10
C ASP A 54 3.06 -8.11 27.55
N LEU A 55 1.95 -7.79 26.87
CA LEU A 55 1.72 -6.48 26.27
C LEU A 55 1.80 -5.35 27.31
N LYS A 56 1.34 -5.58 28.54
CA LYS A 56 1.39 -4.56 29.60
C LYS A 56 2.83 -4.24 30.02
N SER A 57 3.75 -5.20 29.90
CA SER A 57 5.17 -5.01 30.21
C SER A 57 5.89 -4.08 29.22
N ILE A 58 5.31 -3.86 28.04
CA ILE A 58 5.85 -2.99 26.98
C ILE A 58 4.98 -1.75 26.75
N ALA A 59 4.04 -1.46 27.65
CA ALA A 59 3.15 -0.32 27.53
C ALA A 59 3.91 1.00 27.52
N LEU A 60 3.39 1.95 26.73
CA LEU A 60 3.91 3.32 26.71
C LEU A 60 3.72 3.97 28.08
N LYS A 61 4.73 4.74 28.52
CA LYS A 61 4.63 5.53 29.75
C LYS A 61 3.55 6.62 29.63
N GLU A 62 3.51 7.24 28.46
CA GLU A 62 2.51 8.25 28.10
C GLU A 62 1.64 7.68 26.97
N PRO A 63 0.31 7.60 27.15
CA PRO A 63 -0.55 7.10 26.09
C PRO A 63 -0.47 7.93 24.81
N ALA A 64 -0.52 7.26 23.66
CA ALA A 64 -0.52 7.90 22.35
C ALA A 64 -1.83 7.62 21.61
N THR A 65 -2.32 8.60 20.84
CA THR A 65 -3.43 8.39 19.92
C THR A 65 -2.91 8.18 18.51
N VAL A 66 -3.44 7.19 17.81
CA VAL A 66 -3.13 6.87 16.41
C VAL A 66 -4.42 6.95 15.59
N ARG A 67 -4.43 7.82 14.58
CA ARG A 67 -5.51 7.92 13.59
C ARG A 67 -5.28 6.89 12.49
N TYR A 68 -6.11 5.87 12.49
CA TYR A 68 -6.01 4.74 11.59
C TYR A 68 -6.88 4.94 10.34
N GLY A 69 -6.33 4.63 9.16
CA GLY A 69 -7.05 4.68 7.89
C GLY A 69 -7.16 3.32 7.22
N TYR A 70 -8.32 3.03 6.62
CA TYR A 70 -8.57 1.77 5.92
C TYR A 70 -9.48 1.94 4.70
N LEU A 71 -9.60 0.88 3.89
CA LEU A 71 -10.31 0.90 2.61
C LEU A 71 -11.74 0.33 2.71
N VAL A 72 -12.65 0.84 1.89
CA VAL A 72 -14.00 0.27 1.75
C VAL A 72 -13.91 -1.17 1.22
N ASN A 73 -14.64 -2.09 1.84
CA ASN A 73 -14.72 -3.51 1.46
C ASN A 73 -13.37 -4.24 1.45
N ASP A 74 -12.41 -3.80 2.28
CA ASP A 74 -11.12 -4.46 2.43
C ASP A 74 -11.12 -5.42 3.62
N VAL A 75 -10.70 -6.65 3.38
CA VAL A 75 -10.56 -7.71 4.40
C VAL A 75 -9.10 -7.94 4.80
N HIS A 76 -8.15 -7.25 4.17
CA HIS A 76 -6.72 -7.45 4.38
C HIS A 76 -6.29 -6.94 5.78
N GLU A 77 -7.12 -6.12 6.42
CA GLU A 77 -6.88 -5.54 7.75
C GLU A 77 -7.58 -6.22 8.92
N LEU A 78 -8.13 -7.43 8.72
CA LEU A 78 -8.77 -8.20 9.79
C LEU A 78 -7.91 -8.35 11.07
N PRO A 79 -6.58 -8.60 11.00
CA PRO A 79 -5.76 -8.68 12.22
C PRO A 79 -5.77 -7.39 13.05
N PHE A 80 -5.86 -6.22 12.40
CA PHE A 80 -5.97 -4.94 13.10
C PHE A 80 -7.29 -4.85 13.88
N TYR A 81 -8.41 -5.18 13.24
CA TYR A 81 -9.72 -5.14 13.91
C TYR A 81 -9.80 -6.09 15.10
N ILE A 82 -9.23 -7.29 14.97
CA ILE A 82 -9.14 -8.24 16.09
C ILE A 82 -8.33 -7.63 17.24
N GLY A 83 -7.13 -7.11 16.97
CA GLY A 83 -6.30 -6.49 18.00
C GLY A 83 -6.98 -5.28 18.66
N TRP A 84 -7.70 -4.48 17.88
CA TRP A 84 -8.46 -3.34 18.38
C TRP A 84 -9.63 -3.75 19.26
N GLN A 85 -10.47 -4.69 18.80
CA GLN A 85 -11.61 -5.19 19.58
C GLN A 85 -11.17 -5.94 20.84
N LYS A 86 -10.02 -6.62 20.80
CA LYS A 86 -9.44 -7.32 21.96
C LYS A 86 -8.77 -6.37 22.97
N GLY A 87 -8.59 -5.10 22.63
CA GLY A 87 -7.95 -4.12 23.51
C GLY A 87 -6.42 -4.17 23.53
N TRP A 88 -5.78 -4.90 22.62
CA TRP A 88 -4.31 -5.07 22.62
C TRP A 88 -3.56 -3.77 22.41
N PHE A 89 -4.11 -2.85 21.60
CA PHE A 89 -3.54 -1.51 21.45
C PHE A 89 -3.64 -0.72 22.75
N THR A 90 -4.79 -0.79 23.44
CA THR A 90 -4.99 -0.14 24.73
C THR A 90 -4.07 -0.71 25.81
N ASP A 91 -3.85 -2.02 25.83
CA ASP A 91 -2.93 -2.68 26.77
C ASP A 91 -1.48 -2.17 26.65
N VAL A 92 -1.08 -1.70 25.46
CA VAL A 92 0.24 -1.08 25.24
C VAL A 92 0.20 0.46 25.32
N GLY A 93 -0.92 1.06 25.75
CA GLY A 93 -1.07 2.51 25.87
C GLY A 93 -1.34 3.24 24.54
N ILE A 94 -1.83 2.55 23.52
CA ILE A 94 -2.21 3.13 22.23
C ILE A 94 -3.74 3.23 22.13
N ASN A 95 -4.23 4.46 21.99
CA ASN A 95 -5.61 4.76 21.66
C ASN A 95 -5.77 4.81 20.14
N ILE A 96 -6.64 3.98 19.58
CA ILE A 96 -6.93 3.96 18.15
C ILE A 96 -8.17 4.81 17.89
N THR A 97 -8.08 5.71 16.92
CA THR A 97 -9.23 6.45 16.35
C THR A 97 -9.28 6.22 14.86
N LEU A 98 -10.48 6.32 14.26
CA LEU A 98 -10.58 6.34 12.79
C LEU A 98 -10.20 7.73 12.28
N SER A 99 -9.32 7.75 11.29
CA SER A 99 -8.91 8.98 10.60
C SER A 99 -10.06 9.61 9.80
N GLU A 100 -10.01 10.93 9.62
CA GLU A 100 -10.93 11.64 8.75
C GLU A 100 -10.87 11.08 7.31
N GLY A 101 -12.03 10.86 6.70
CA GLY A 101 -12.14 10.29 5.35
C GLY A 101 -12.13 8.76 5.30
N THR A 102 -11.99 8.08 6.44
CA THR A 102 -12.13 6.62 6.52
C THR A 102 -13.60 6.20 6.57
N PRO A 103 -14.02 5.15 5.83
CA PRO A 103 -13.21 4.34 4.91
C PRO A 103 -12.91 5.04 3.58
N PHE A 104 -11.69 4.86 3.06
CA PHE A 104 -11.28 5.40 1.76
C PHE A 104 -11.72 4.47 0.63
N GLN A 105 -12.10 5.03 -0.51
CA GLN A 105 -12.59 4.25 -1.66
C GLN A 105 -11.52 3.33 -2.28
N ASN A 106 -10.25 3.73 -2.26
CA ASN A 106 -9.12 2.92 -2.70
C ASN A 106 -7.79 3.46 -2.12
N GLY A 107 -6.70 2.71 -2.29
CA GLY A 107 -5.38 3.09 -1.77
C GLY A 107 -4.82 4.40 -2.34
N ALA A 108 -5.17 4.76 -3.59
CA ALA A 108 -4.74 6.03 -4.17
C ALA A 108 -5.36 7.21 -3.41
N PHE A 109 -6.67 7.14 -3.12
CA PHE A 109 -7.33 8.16 -2.31
C PHE A 109 -6.83 8.19 -0.87
N GLN A 110 -6.54 7.05 -0.25
CA GLN A 110 -5.95 7.05 1.09
C GLN A 110 -4.58 7.74 1.11
N MET A 111 -3.74 7.54 0.09
CA MET A 111 -2.47 8.28 -0.03
C MET A 111 -2.68 9.78 -0.24
N GLN A 112 -3.58 10.18 -1.13
CA GLN A 112 -3.76 11.58 -1.55
C GLN A 112 -4.59 12.42 -0.59
N LYS A 113 -5.58 11.81 0.10
CA LYS A 113 -6.56 12.50 0.95
C LYS A 113 -6.40 12.16 2.42
N GLY A 114 -5.66 11.10 2.74
CA GLY A 114 -5.36 10.68 4.11
C GLY A 114 -3.93 11.01 4.52
N PHE A 115 -2.93 10.35 3.92
CA PHE A 115 -1.53 10.54 4.30
C PHE A 115 -1.01 11.93 3.89
N LYS A 116 -1.21 12.34 2.63
CA LYS A 116 -0.72 13.64 2.13
C LYS A 116 -1.25 14.84 2.92
N THR A 117 -2.48 14.75 3.40
CA THR A 117 -3.16 15.80 4.17
C THR A 117 -2.85 15.71 5.68
N ASN A 118 -2.01 14.76 6.09
CA ASN A 118 -1.70 14.46 7.49
C ASN A 118 -2.96 14.10 8.32
N ALA A 119 -3.98 13.50 7.70
CA ALA A 119 -5.18 13.00 8.37
C ALA A 119 -5.01 11.57 8.91
N VAL A 120 -4.12 10.78 8.30
CA VAL A 120 -3.82 9.38 8.64
C VAL A 120 -2.41 9.27 9.22
N ASP A 121 -2.28 8.62 10.38
CA ASP A 121 -0.98 8.30 10.99
C ASP A 121 -0.48 6.92 10.57
N ILE A 122 -1.37 5.92 10.60
CA ILE A 122 -1.12 4.53 10.19
C ILE A 122 -2.29 4.08 9.34
N GLY A 123 -2.03 3.33 8.27
CA GLY A 123 -3.11 2.80 7.44
C GLY A 123 -2.74 1.52 6.71
N SER A 124 -3.77 0.82 6.26
CA SER A 124 -3.66 -0.44 5.53
C SER A 124 -4.16 -0.28 4.11
N LEU A 125 -3.29 -0.58 3.16
CA LEU A 125 -3.54 -0.47 1.73
C LEU A 125 -2.49 -1.25 0.94
N GLY A 126 -2.75 -1.46 -0.35
CA GLY A 126 -1.84 -2.14 -1.25
C GLY A 126 -0.50 -1.40 -1.45
N ILE A 127 0.57 -2.18 -1.67
CA ILE A 127 1.91 -1.63 -1.90
C ILE A 127 2.02 -0.74 -3.16
N PRO A 128 1.32 -1.00 -4.29
CA PRO A 128 1.47 -0.16 -5.48
C PRO A 128 0.95 1.28 -5.30
N PRO A 129 -0.23 1.52 -4.70
CA PRO A 129 -0.64 2.88 -4.32
C PRO A 129 0.41 3.64 -3.49
N VAL A 130 1.02 2.97 -2.51
CA VAL A 130 2.07 3.56 -1.66
C VAL A 130 3.28 3.96 -2.49
N ILE A 131 3.79 3.03 -3.32
CA ILE A 131 4.92 3.28 -4.25
C ILE A 131 4.63 4.48 -5.15
N ILE A 132 3.46 4.49 -5.78
CA ILE A 132 3.13 5.48 -6.81
C ILE A 132 2.91 6.85 -6.19
N HIS A 133 2.07 6.95 -5.15
CA HIS A 133 1.63 8.24 -4.63
C HIS A 133 2.61 8.88 -3.65
N ARG A 134 3.52 8.11 -3.05
CA ARG A 134 4.68 8.69 -2.35
C ARG A 134 5.62 9.45 -3.30
N ILE A 135 5.57 9.18 -4.62
CA ILE A 135 6.31 9.94 -5.63
C ILE A 135 5.38 10.95 -6.33
N ASN A 136 4.37 10.45 -7.05
CA ASN A 136 3.56 11.26 -7.96
C ASN A 136 2.72 12.32 -7.25
N SER A 137 2.32 12.05 -6.00
CA SER A 137 1.50 12.98 -5.23
C SER A 137 2.31 13.81 -4.24
N ASN A 138 3.62 13.59 -4.11
CA ASN A 138 4.46 14.31 -3.16
C ASN A 138 4.76 15.74 -3.62
N ASP A 139 4.66 16.69 -2.72
CA ASP A 139 5.40 17.94 -2.85
C ASP A 139 6.77 17.79 -2.19
N PHE A 140 7.81 17.56 -2.98
CA PHE A 140 9.18 17.37 -2.46
C PHE A 140 9.77 18.60 -1.78
N ALA A 141 9.16 19.79 -1.89
CA ALA A 141 9.60 20.95 -1.12
C ALA A 141 9.27 20.82 0.38
N ILE A 142 8.18 20.11 0.71
CA ILE A 142 7.69 19.92 2.09
C ILE A 142 7.55 18.44 2.48
N ASP A 143 7.81 17.53 1.55
CA ASP A 143 7.78 16.07 1.69
C ASP A 143 6.46 15.51 2.27
N ASP A 144 5.34 16.09 1.82
CA ASP A 144 4.01 15.89 2.41
C ASP A 144 3.38 14.51 2.16
N ALA A 145 3.85 13.74 1.18
CA ALA A 145 3.38 12.37 0.92
C ALA A 145 4.35 11.29 1.40
N ARG A 146 5.31 11.64 2.27
CA ARG A 146 6.27 10.68 2.80
C ARG A 146 5.61 9.69 3.75
N VAL A 147 5.69 8.42 3.38
CA VAL A 147 5.27 7.29 4.20
C VAL A 147 6.33 6.18 4.20
N GLY A 148 6.34 5.36 5.24
CA GLY A 148 7.15 4.16 5.34
C GLY A 148 6.28 2.91 5.49
N VAL A 149 6.74 1.78 4.95
CA VAL A 149 6.08 0.49 5.07
C VAL A 149 6.74 -0.29 6.20
N ILE A 150 5.98 -0.51 7.27
CA ILE A 150 6.48 -1.08 8.53
C ILE A 150 6.13 -2.55 8.73
N SER A 151 5.13 -3.06 7.99
CA SER A 151 4.73 -4.47 8.02
C SER A 151 3.97 -4.85 6.76
N GLY A 152 4.08 -6.12 6.35
CA GLY A 152 3.08 -6.75 5.48
C GLY A 152 1.96 -7.32 6.35
N MET A 153 0.72 -7.30 5.84
CA MET A 153 -0.45 -7.82 6.56
C MET A 153 -0.96 -9.13 5.97
N ASN A 154 -0.88 -9.26 4.66
CA ASN A 154 -1.12 -10.52 3.97
C ASN A 154 -0.23 -10.65 2.73
N ASN A 155 -0.27 -11.83 2.13
CA ASN A 155 0.40 -12.13 0.87
C ASN A 155 -0.60 -12.86 -0.03
N GLU A 156 -1.45 -12.07 -0.70
CA GLU A 156 -2.51 -12.56 -1.57
C GLU A 156 -2.45 -11.86 -2.94
N GLY A 157 -3.11 -12.45 -3.92
CA GLY A 157 -3.17 -11.95 -5.29
C GLY A 157 -4.53 -11.35 -5.63
N SER A 158 -4.59 -10.60 -6.73
CA SER A 158 -5.86 -10.23 -7.35
C SER A 158 -6.27 -11.28 -8.37
N VAL A 159 -7.58 -11.41 -8.60
CA VAL A 159 -8.14 -12.24 -9.67
C VAL A 159 -8.83 -11.37 -10.70
N ILE A 160 -8.76 -11.77 -11.98
CA ILE A 160 -9.52 -11.14 -13.05
C ILE A 160 -10.80 -11.96 -13.22
N VAL A 161 -11.95 -11.30 -13.06
CA VAL A 161 -13.26 -11.93 -13.28
C VAL A 161 -13.71 -11.62 -14.70
N VAL A 162 -14.06 -12.67 -15.45
CA VAL A 162 -14.40 -12.59 -16.88
C VAL A 162 -15.67 -13.37 -17.18
N ALA A 163 -16.28 -13.11 -18.34
CA ALA A 163 -17.38 -13.92 -18.84
C ALA A 163 -16.89 -15.33 -19.23
N ASN A 164 -17.78 -16.33 -19.17
CA ASN A 164 -17.45 -17.75 -19.39
C ASN A 164 -16.75 -18.04 -20.73
N ASN A 165 -16.94 -17.19 -21.75
CA ASN A 165 -16.33 -17.36 -23.08
C ASN A 165 -14.93 -16.71 -23.20
N ILE A 166 -14.41 -16.09 -22.14
CA ILE A 166 -13.06 -15.55 -22.06
C ILE A 166 -12.23 -16.55 -21.26
N THR A 167 -11.24 -17.15 -21.91
CA THR A 167 -10.43 -18.25 -21.33
C THR A 167 -8.96 -17.90 -21.21
N SER A 168 -8.54 -16.78 -21.79
CA SER A 168 -7.18 -16.25 -21.75
C SER A 168 -7.14 -14.72 -21.72
N LEU A 169 -6.00 -14.15 -21.37
CA LEU A 169 -5.76 -12.71 -21.49
C LEU A 169 -5.77 -12.22 -22.96
N ALA A 170 -5.42 -13.09 -23.91
CA ALA A 170 -5.47 -12.75 -25.33
C ALA A 170 -6.92 -12.49 -25.79
N ASP A 171 -7.90 -13.15 -25.17
CA ASP A 171 -9.33 -12.93 -25.45
C ASP A 171 -9.81 -11.56 -24.99
N LEU A 172 -9.03 -10.80 -24.20
CA LEU A 172 -9.34 -9.43 -23.79
C LEU A 172 -8.97 -8.38 -24.85
N LYS A 173 -8.32 -8.77 -25.95
CA LYS A 173 -7.97 -7.83 -27.04
C LYS A 173 -9.24 -7.17 -27.60
N GLY A 174 -9.20 -5.84 -27.67
CA GLY A 174 -10.34 -5.02 -28.12
C GLY A 174 -11.49 -4.90 -27.13
N LYS A 175 -11.33 -5.41 -25.89
CA LYS A 175 -12.33 -5.28 -24.82
C LYS A 175 -11.93 -4.20 -23.81
N THR A 176 -12.92 -3.65 -23.12
CA THR A 176 -12.71 -2.75 -21.98
C THR A 176 -12.56 -3.58 -20.71
N VAL A 177 -11.53 -3.27 -19.91
CA VAL A 177 -11.28 -3.91 -18.61
C VAL A 177 -11.52 -2.89 -17.50
N GLY A 178 -12.41 -3.22 -16.58
CA GLY A 178 -12.67 -2.41 -15.39
C GLY A 178 -11.69 -2.73 -14.26
N PHE A 179 -11.21 -1.69 -13.58
CA PHE A 179 -10.40 -1.79 -12.37
C PHE A 179 -10.73 -0.59 -11.44
N PRO A 180 -10.43 -0.66 -10.13
CA PRO A 180 -10.89 0.37 -9.17
C PRO A 180 -10.37 1.78 -9.43
N GLY A 181 -9.26 1.91 -10.16
CA GLY A 181 -8.72 3.19 -10.62
C GLY A 181 -7.23 3.11 -10.98
N PRO A 182 -6.70 4.12 -11.69
CA PRO A 182 -5.26 4.22 -11.96
C PRO A 182 -4.44 4.22 -10.67
N GLY A 183 -3.27 3.60 -10.72
CA GLY A 183 -2.35 3.51 -9.57
C GLY A 183 -2.75 2.54 -8.46
N THR A 184 -3.81 1.74 -8.66
CA THR A 184 -4.19 0.66 -7.74
C THR A 184 -3.37 -0.61 -7.94
N ILE A 185 -3.41 -1.54 -6.98
CA ILE A 185 -2.76 -2.84 -7.12
C ILE A 185 -3.34 -3.63 -8.30
N GLN A 186 -4.65 -3.57 -8.51
CA GLN A 186 -5.35 -4.23 -9.61
C GLN A 186 -4.89 -3.67 -10.97
N HIS A 187 -4.71 -2.34 -11.06
CA HIS A 187 -4.18 -1.71 -12.26
C HIS A 187 -2.78 -2.22 -12.60
N VAL A 188 -1.85 -2.23 -11.64
CA VAL A 188 -0.47 -2.68 -11.88
C VAL A 188 -0.41 -4.18 -12.19
N LEU A 189 -1.14 -5.01 -11.44
CA LEU A 189 -1.19 -6.45 -11.71
C LEU A 189 -1.81 -6.78 -13.08
N PHE A 190 -2.82 -6.03 -13.51
CA PHE A 190 -3.38 -6.21 -14.84
C PHE A 190 -2.36 -5.90 -15.95
N LEU A 191 -1.59 -4.82 -15.80
CA LEU A 191 -0.52 -4.48 -16.75
C LEU A 191 0.57 -5.55 -16.80
N MET A 192 0.99 -6.06 -15.64
CA MET A 192 1.96 -7.17 -15.56
C MET A 192 1.43 -8.44 -16.24
N ALA A 193 0.18 -8.82 -15.97
CA ALA A 193 -0.43 -9.99 -16.57
C ALA A 193 -0.56 -9.83 -18.10
N ALA A 194 -0.97 -8.65 -18.57
CA ALA A 194 -1.07 -8.34 -19.99
C ALA A 194 0.31 -8.40 -20.69
N GLU A 195 1.35 -7.85 -20.08
CA GLU A 195 2.73 -7.94 -20.57
C GLU A 195 3.20 -9.39 -20.70
N GLU A 196 2.98 -10.21 -19.66
CA GLU A 196 3.31 -11.65 -19.68
C GLU A 196 2.57 -12.40 -20.79
N ALA A 197 1.36 -11.98 -21.14
CA ALA A 197 0.56 -12.53 -22.22
C ALA A 197 0.86 -11.93 -23.61
N GLY A 198 1.80 -10.98 -23.72
CA GLY A 198 2.09 -10.28 -24.97
C GLY A 198 0.92 -9.40 -25.45
N VAL A 199 0.09 -8.92 -24.54
CA VAL A 199 -1.05 -8.04 -24.80
C VAL A 199 -0.68 -6.62 -24.41
N LYS A 200 -0.78 -5.68 -25.36
CA LYS A 200 -0.57 -4.26 -25.10
C LYS A 200 -1.86 -3.63 -24.55
N VAL A 201 -1.74 -2.91 -23.45
CA VAL A 201 -2.81 -2.09 -22.88
C VAL A 201 -2.66 -0.65 -23.36
N SER A 202 -3.78 -0.01 -23.69
CA SER A 202 -3.86 1.40 -24.09
C SER A 202 -5.04 2.08 -23.38
N TYR A 203 -4.88 3.36 -23.06
CA TYR A 203 -5.87 4.20 -22.39
C TYR A 203 -6.35 5.32 -23.31
#